data_AF-A0A942NHV0-F1
#
_entry.id   AF-A0A942NHV0-F1
#
_cell.length_a   1.000
_cell.length_b   1.000
_cell.length_c   1.000
_cell.angle_alpha   90.00
_cell.angle_beta   90.00
_cell.angle_gamma   90.00
#
_symmetry.space_group_name_H-M   'P 1'
#
loop_
_entity.id
_entity.type
_entity.pdbx_description
1 polymer ?
#
loop_
_entity_poly.entity_id
_entity_poly.type
_entity_poly.pdbx_seq_one_letter_code
_entity_poly.pdbx_strand_id
1 'polypeptide(L)'
;MHITDDDIERALDYLRDNASHAAVAKGERVFAEEYRKSLKAILASQSNQTSEHARSDFAYAHPKYLEHLEALKAAVIEDEKNRGLRVAAEARIEAWRTQSSNQRAMKI
;
A
#
# COMPACT_ATOMS: atom_id res chain seq x y z
N MET A 1 -25.86 12.99 -8.47
CA MET A 1 -24.67 12.49 -9.20
C MET A 1 -25.12 11.32 -10.05
N HIS A 2 -24.92 11.38 -11.37
CA HIS A 2 -25.24 10.30 -12.31
C HIS A 2 -23.92 9.78 -12.87
N ILE A 3 -23.67 8.48 -12.75
CA ILE A 3 -22.45 7.85 -13.26
C ILE A 3 -22.71 7.45 -14.70
N THR A 4 -21.84 7.89 -15.60
CA THR A 4 -21.92 7.63 -17.04
C THR A 4 -21.13 6.38 -17.44
N ASP A 5 -21.34 5.90 -18.66
CA ASP A 5 -20.55 4.78 -19.19
C ASP A 5 -19.07 5.18 -19.37
N ASP A 6 -18.78 6.41 -19.80
CA ASP A 6 -17.43 6.98 -19.88
C ASP A 6 -16.72 7.06 -18.51
N ASP A 7 -17.46 7.27 -17.42
CA ASP A 7 -16.90 7.21 -16.05
C ASP A 7 -16.45 5.79 -15.69
N ILE A 8 -17.08 4.77 -16.26
CA ILE A 8 -16.83 3.36 -16.00
C ILE A 8 -15.68 2.85 -16.85
N GLU A 9 -15.63 3.22 -18.13
CA GLU A 9 -14.47 2.93 -18.98
C GLU A 9 -13.19 3.47 -18.35
N ARG A 10 -13.21 4.73 -17.88
CA ARG A 10 -12.08 5.32 -17.15
C ARG A 10 -11.74 4.60 -15.85
N ALA A 11 -12.74 4.10 -15.11
CA ALA A 11 -12.49 3.34 -13.89
C ALA A 11 -11.85 1.97 -14.20
N LEU A 12 -12.29 1.30 -15.26
CA LEU A 12 -11.74 0.02 -15.71
C LEU A 12 -10.32 0.19 -16.26
N ASP A 13 -10.08 1.21 -17.08
CA ASP A 13 -8.75 1.55 -17.59
C ASP A 13 -7.80 1.86 -16.44
N TYR A 14 -8.25 2.66 -15.45
CA TYR A 14 -7.46 2.93 -14.25
C TYR A 14 -7.05 1.65 -13.50
N LEU A 15 -8.00 0.71 -13.31
CA LEU A 15 -7.71 -0.55 -12.63
C LEU A 15 -6.67 -1.40 -13.40
N ARG A 16 -6.78 -1.44 -14.73
CA ARG A 16 -5.81 -2.15 -15.60
C ARG A 16 -4.45 -1.49 -15.56
N ASP A 17 -4.39 -0.19 -15.80
CA ASP A 17 -3.15 0.54 -16.04
C ASP A 17 -2.36 0.78 -14.74
N ASN A 18 -3.05 0.93 -13.60
CA ASN A 18 -2.41 1.10 -12.30
C ASN A 18 -1.99 -0.23 -11.65
N ALA A 19 -2.37 -1.39 -12.19
CA ALA A 19 -2.12 -2.69 -11.58
C ALA A 19 -0.62 -2.96 -11.34
N SER A 20 0.23 -2.65 -12.32
CA SER A 20 1.68 -2.82 -12.21
C SER A 20 2.28 -1.92 -11.13
N HIS A 21 1.84 -0.66 -11.07
CA HIS A 21 2.32 0.29 -10.06
C HIS A 21 1.92 -0.13 -8.64
N ALA A 22 0.66 -0.53 -8.44
CA ALA A 22 0.18 -1.05 -7.16
C ALA A 22 0.94 -2.33 -6.72
N ALA A 23 1.28 -3.20 -7.67
CA ALA A 23 2.07 -4.40 -7.37
C ALA A 23 3.49 -4.05 -6.91
N VAL A 24 4.14 -3.07 -7.54
CA VAL A 24 5.47 -2.57 -7.13
C VAL A 24 5.41 -1.97 -5.73
N ALA A 25 4.47 -1.05 -5.47
CA ALA A 25 4.33 -0.41 -4.16
C ALA A 25 4.12 -1.43 -3.02
N LYS A 26 3.27 -2.45 -3.26
CA LYS A 26 3.09 -3.55 -2.32
C LYS A 26 4.37 -4.37 -2.12
N GLY A 27 5.09 -4.66 -3.19
CA GLY A 27 6.36 -5.39 -3.14
C GLY A 27 7.41 -4.64 -2.32
N GLU A 28 7.55 -3.34 -2.54
CA GLU A 28 8.45 -2.46 -1.80
C GLU A 28 8.11 -2.41 -0.31
N ARG A 29 6.83 -2.26 0.04
CA ARG A 29 6.36 -2.32 1.43
C ARG A 29 6.75 -3.65 2.09
N VAL A 30 6.42 -4.78 1.44
CA VAL A 30 6.68 -6.12 2.00
C VAL A 30 8.18 -6.34 2.18
N PHE A 31 8.98 -5.95 1.19
CA PHE A 31 10.42 -6.02 1.30
C PHE A 31 10.95 -5.17 2.46
N ALA A 32 10.52 -3.92 2.58
CA ALA A 32 10.96 -3.02 3.64
C ALA A 32 10.56 -3.56 5.03
N GLU A 33 9.40 -4.18 5.17
CA GLU A 33 8.92 -4.77 6.42
C GLU A 33 9.78 -5.97 6.86
N GLU A 34 10.12 -6.85 5.92
CA GLU A 34 10.98 -8.01 6.19
C GLU A 34 12.44 -7.60 6.41
N TYR A 35 12.97 -6.70 5.57
CA TYR A 35 14.33 -6.19 5.69
C TYR A 35 14.57 -5.49 7.04
N ARG A 36 13.56 -4.84 7.62
CA ARG A 36 13.65 -4.24 8.97
C ARG A 36 14.14 -5.23 10.03
N LYS A 37 13.73 -6.49 9.95
CA LYS A 37 14.14 -7.55 10.89
C LYS A 37 15.62 -7.90 10.69
N SER A 38 16.03 -8.07 9.43
CA SER A 38 17.43 -8.31 9.06
C SER A 38 18.33 -7.14 9.47
N LEU A 39 17.90 -5.91 9.19
CA LEU A 39 18.64 -4.70 9.55
C LEU A 39 18.83 -4.60 11.06
N LYS A 40 17.79 -4.88 11.87
CA LYS A 40 17.93 -4.94 13.33
C LYS A 40 19.04 -5.92 13.72
N ALA A 41 19.02 -7.14 13.18
CA ALA A 41 20.02 -8.16 13.52
C ALA A 41 21.44 -7.75 13.10
N ILE A 42 21.59 -7.17 11.91
CA ILE A 42 22.85 -6.64 11.39
C ILE A 42 23.40 -5.51 12.27
N LEU A 43 22.55 -4.63 12.77
CA LEU A 43 22.97 -3.53 13.65
C LEU A 43 23.26 -4.03 15.06
N ALA A 44 22.48 -4.98 15.57
CA ALA A 44 22.71 -5.60 16.87
C ALA A 44 24.05 -6.35 16.90
N SER A 45 24.51 -6.95 15.80
CA SER A 45 25.83 -7.60 15.69
C SER A 45 27.01 -6.62 15.67
N GLN A 46 26.77 -5.33 15.43
CA GLN A 46 27.79 -4.28 15.47
C GLN A 46 27.94 -3.64 16.86
N SER A 47 27.06 -3.99 17.81
CA SER A 47 27.11 -3.46 19.17
C SER A 47 28.18 -4.18 20.00
N ASN A 48 28.95 -3.42 20.77
CA ASN A 48 29.93 -3.94 21.75
C ASN A 48 29.28 -4.35 23.09
N GLN A 49 27.95 -4.30 23.19
CA GLN A 49 27.23 -4.65 24.39
C GLN A 49 27.15 -6.17 24.56
N THR A 50 27.21 -6.66 25.79
CA THR A 50 27.18 -8.09 26.11
C THR A 50 25.77 -8.65 26.29
N SER A 51 24.82 -7.81 26.72
CA SER A 51 23.42 -8.21 26.88
C SER A 51 22.66 -8.05 25.56
N GLU A 52 21.89 -9.08 25.19
CA GLU A 52 21.00 -9.06 24.01
C GLU A 52 20.00 -7.88 24.03
N HIS A 53 19.57 -7.46 25.22
CA HIS A 53 18.71 -6.28 25.37
C HIS A 53 19.46 -5.01 24.97
N ALA A 54 20.66 -4.78 25.52
CA ALA A 54 21.46 -3.61 25.20
C ALA A 54 21.92 -3.59 23.72
N ARG A 55 22.14 -4.76 23.11
CA ARG A 55 22.40 -4.88 21.66
C ARG A 55 21.17 -4.51 20.82
N SER A 56 19.98 -4.93 21.25
CA SER A 56 18.72 -4.57 20.60
C SER A 56 18.43 -3.07 20.70
N ASP A 57 18.65 -2.47 21.87
CA ASP A 57 18.46 -1.03 22.09
C ASP A 57 19.40 -0.21 21.21
N PHE A 58 20.67 -0.63 21.09
CA PHE A 58 21.61 -0.05 20.14
C PHE A 58 21.07 -0.10 18.71
N ALA A 59 20.57 -1.25 18.26
CA ALA A 59 20.03 -1.41 16.92
C ALA A 59 18.82 -0.51 16.66
N TYR A 60 17.89 -0.41 17.62
CA TYR A 60 16.68 0.41 17.47
C TYR A 60 16.98 1.91 17.47
N ALA A 61 17.96 2.35 18.25
CA ALA A 61 18.39 3.75 18.30
C ALA A 61 19.33 4.14 17.15
N HIS A 62 19.85 3.17 16.38
CA HIS A 62 20.83 3.42 15.35
C HIS A 62 20.24 4.26 14.20
N PRO A 63 20.94 5.29 13.69
CA PRO A 63 20.42 6.19 12.64
C PRO A 63 19.88 5.46 11.40
N LYS A 64 20.59 4.44 10.90
CA LYS A 64 20.13 3.62 9.77
C LYS A 64 18.80 2.88 10.02
N TYR A 65 18.53 2.49 11.27
CA TYR A 65 17.25 1.85 11.60
C TYR A 65 16.12 2.87 11.53
N LEU A 66 16.33 4.07 12.05
CA LEU A 66 15.37 5.17 12.01
C LEU A 66 15.09 5.64 10.58
N GLU A 67 16.14 5.77 9.76
CA GLU A 67 16.02 6.06 8.33
C GLU A 67 15.20 4.99 7.60
N HIS A 68 15.46 3.71 7.90
CA HIS A 68 14.67 2.61 7.35
C HIS A 68 13.19 2.65 7.76
N LEU A 69 12.88 3.11 8.98
CA LEU A 69 11.49 3.28 9.41
C LEU A 69 10.77 4.37 8.62
N GLU A 70 11.44 5.48 8.28
CA GLU A 70 10.84 6.51 7.41
C GLU A 70 10.64 5.98 5.99
N ALA A 71 11.58 5.19 5.46
CA ALA A 71 11.41 4.53 4.16
C ALA A 71 10.23 3.53 4.16
N LEU A 72 10.12 2.71 5.20
CA LEU A 72 8.99 1.78 5.38
C LEU A 72 7.66 2.53 5.47
N LYS A 73 7.61 3.64 6.22
CA LYS A 73 6.42 4.49 6.30
C LYS A 73 6.03 5.06 4.95
N ALA A 74 6.99 5.54 4.15
CA ALA A 74 6.72 6.02 2.80
C ALA A 74 6.15 4.92 1.90
N ALA A 75 6.74 3.72 1.93
CA ALA A 75 6.25 2.55 1.18
C ALA A 75 4.82 2.14 1.59
N VAL A 76 4.51 2.17 2.90
CA VAL A 76 3.15 1.89 3.40
C VAL A 76 2.15 2.93 2.90
N ILE A 77 2.50 4.22 2.94
CA ILE A 77 1.62 5.29 2.46
C ILE A 77 1.28 5.10 0.97
N GLU A 78 2.27 4.79 0.14
CA GLU A 78 2.04 4.61 -1.29
C GLU A 78 1.23 3.34 -1.60
N ASP A 79 1.51 2.21 -0.92
CA ASP A 79 0.71 0.98 -1.05
C ASP A 79 -0.76 1.21 -0.63
N GLU A 80 -0.98 1.83 0.54
CA GLU A 80 -2.35 2.10 1.02
C GLU A 80 -3.09 3.11 0.14
N LYS A 81 -2.39 4.10 -0.43
CA LYS A 81 -2.98 5.01 -1.42
C LYS A 81 -3.44 4.27 -2.66
N ASN A 82 -2.59 3.41 -3.24
CA ASN A 82 -2.95 2.59 -4.40
C ASN A 82 -4.14 1.66 -4.07
N ARG A 83 -4.14 1.06 -2.87
CA ARG A 83 -5.27 0.26 -2.39
C ARG A 83 -6.56 1.07 -2.27
N GLY A 84 -6.50 2.28 -1.72
CA GLY A 84 -7.64 3.19 -1.59
C GLY A 84 -8.21 3.61 -2.94
N LEU A 85 -7.35 3.93 -3.91
CA LEU A 85 -7.77 4.29 -5.27
C LEU A 85 -8.42 3.11 -6.01
N ARG A 86 -7.87 1.90 -5.86
CA ARG A 86 -8.49 0.67 -6.39
C ARG A 86 -9.89 0.46 -5.82
N VAL A 87 -10.05 0.58 -4.50
CA VAL A 87 -11.36 0.45 -3.83
C VAL A 87 -12.33 1.53 -4.30
N ALA A 88 -11.87 2.76 -4.50
CA ALA A 88 -12.72 3.83 -5.01
C ALA A 88 -13.21 3.57 -6.44
N ALA A 89 -12.34 3.04 -7.32
CA ALA A 89 -12.73 2.64 -8.67
C ALA A 89 -13.75 1.50 -8.66
N GLU A 90 -13.53 0.46 -7.84
CA GLU A 90 -14.46 -0.65 -7.64
C GLU A 90 -15.83 -0.18 -7.12
N ALA A 91 -15.83 0.72 -6.13
CA ALA A 91 -17.06 1.28 -5.58
C ALA A 91 -17.84 2.11 -6.63
N ARG A 92 -17.13 2.85 -7.50
CA ARG A 92 -17.75 3.58 -8.61
C ARG A 92 -18.41 2.63 -9.62
N ILE A 93 -17.75 1.51 -9.95
CA ILE A 93 -18.29 0.49 -10.85
C ILE A 93 -19.56 -0.12 -10.26
N GLU A 94 -19.54 -0.47 -8.98
CA GLU A 94 -20.70 -1.05 -8.30
C GLU A 94 -21.89 -0.08 -8.23
N ALA A 95 -21.63 1.19 -7.91
CA ALA A 95 -22.67 2.22 -7.90
C ALA A 95 -23.34 2.41 -9.28
N TRP A 96 -22.56 2.39 -10.36
CA TRP A 96 -23.13 2.43 -11.73
C TRP A 96 -23.95 1.19 -12.04
N ARG A 97 -23.50 0.00 -11.61
CA ARG A 97 -24.25 -1.25 -11.82
C ARG A 97 -25.64 -1.18 -11.18
N THR A 98 -25.73 -0.64 -9.96
CA THR A 98 -27.02 -0.37 -9.29
C THR A 98 -27.85 0.66 -10.07
N GLN A 99 -27.26 1.77 -10.49
CA GLN A 99 -27.94 2.82 -11.25
C GLN A 99 -28.53 2.30 -12.58
N SER A 100 -27.73 1.55 -13.35
CA SER A 100 -28.13 0.95 -14.61
C SER A 100 -29.27 -0.05 -14.41
N SER A 101 -29.22 -0.87 -13.35
CA SER A 101 -30.29 -1.80 -12.99
C SER A 101 -31.62 -1.08 -12.71
N ASN A 102 -31.59 0.00 -11.92
CA ASN A 102 -32.78 0.79 -11.62
C ASN A 102 -33.38 1.44 -12.88
N GLN A 103 -32.54 1.93 -13.79
CA GLN A 103 -33.00 2.52 -15.06
C GLN A 103 -33.63 1.49 -15.99
N ARG A 104 -33.13 0.25 -16.02
CA ARG A 104 -33.74 -0.84 -16.80
C ARG A 104 -35.10 -1.22 -16.23
N ALA A 105 -35.23 -1.30 -14.90
CA ALA A 105 -36.48 -1.63 -14.24
C ALA A 105 -37.60 -0.59 -14.48
N MET A 106 -37.24 0.69 -14.61
CA MET A 106 -38.19 1.77 -14.92
C MET A 106 -38.62 1.85 -16.39
N LYS A 107 -37.92 1.16 -17.31
CA LYS A 107 -38.22 1.17 -18.75
C LYS A 107 -39.17 0.03 -19.18
N ILE A 108 -39.69 -0.74 -18.22
CA ILE A 108 -40.68 -1.81 -18.40
C ILE A 108 -42.00 -1.30 -17.83
#